data_AF-A0A2S4PNX1-F1
#
_entry.id   AF-A0A2S4PNX1-F1
#
_cell.length_a   1.000
_cell.length_b   1.000
_cell.length_c   1.000
_cell.angle_alpha   90.00
_cell.angle_beta   90.00
_cell.angle_gamma   90.00
#
_symmetry.space_group_name_H-M   'P 1'
#
loop_
_entity.id
_entity.type
_entity.pdbx_description
1 polymer ?
#
loop_
_entity_poly.entity_id
_entity_poly.type
_entity_poly.pdbx_seq_one_letter_code
_entity_poly.pdbx_strand_id
1 'polypeptide(L)'
;MKYAALLTATLVTLAHSAPLDGEGLDNYGSYGTYGAYGSYGHYDASLDTAPKSLPAQDTPPASAAAAAPAAAPADAPADAPVAAQDAAPNNFVAVTTKSGDINVHLRPISANDADFTVFLARPYDANSGLGLYTNVAGGQGVFVTNEGELGYTQAHSGSSPSGSINMPFQYTPGTEPGTTGTLTFNSNSFVACPVDDQAGVYQIYASGAPNFSKPDCIGVGVATSTYTGTPAYQYN
;
A
#
# COMPACT_ATOMS: atom_id res chain seq x y z
N MET A 1 63.04 19.63 14.84
CA MET A 1 62.94 18.16 14.95
C MET A 1 61.49 17.77 14.68
N LYS A 2 61.27 16.90 13.70
CA LYS A 2 59.94 16.53 13.18
C LYS A 2 59.32 15.47 14.10
N TYR A 3 58.10 15.68 14.57
CA TYR A 3 57.26 14.61 15.09
C TYR A 3 55.95 14.59 14.30
N ALA A 4 55.82 13.58 13.46
CA ALA A 4 54.57 13.21 12.80
C ALA A 4 53.81 12.28 13.76
N ALA A 5 52.66 12.74 14.26
CA ALA A 5 51.74 11.90 15.00
C ALA A 5 50.82 11.20 14.00
N LEU A 6 51.02 9.90 13.80
CA LEU A 6 50.05 9.02 13.14
C LEU A 6 48.85 8.86 14.09
N LEU A 7 47.69 9.36 13.70
CA LEU A 7 46.41 9.05 14.35
C LEU A 7 45.80 7.86 13.62
N THR A 8 45.94 6.65 14.17
CA THR A 8 45.19 5.47 13.73
C THR A 8 43.82 5.49 14.38
N ALA A 9 42.78 5.83 13.60
CA ALA A 9 41.40 5.70 14.02
C ALA A 9 40.97 4.24 13.89
N THR A 10 40.84 3.55 15.02
CA THR A 10 40.27 2.19 15.08
C THR A 10 38.75 2.31 14.97
N LEU A 11 38.20 1.95 13.82
CA LEU A 11 36.76 1.86 13.60
C LEU A 11 36.25 0.57 14.28
N VAL A 12 35.53 0.69 15.39
CA VAL A 12 34.85 -0.43 16.04
C VAL A 12 33.48 -0.60 15.38
N THR A 13 33.32 -1.59 14.52
CA THR A 13 32.02 -2.05 14.02
C THR A 13 31.32 -2.85 15.13
N LEU A 14 30.33 -2.26 15.81
CA LEU A 14 29.39 -3.04 16.62
C LEU A 14 28.28 -3.58 15.72
N ALA A 15 28.44 -4.83 15.29
CA ALA A 15 27.31 -5.63 14.80
C ALA A 15 26.48 -6.09 16.01
N HIS A 16 25.41 -5.36 16.33
CA HIS A 16 24.36 -5.87 17.20
C HIS A 16 23.38 -6.67 16.33
N SER A 17 23.68 -7.95 16.12
CA SER A 17 22.68 -8.94 15.74
C SER A 17 21.83 -9.24 16.97
N ALA A 18 20.67 -8.60 17.07
CA ALA A 18 19.66 -9.00 18.04
C ALA A 18 19.14 -10.40 17.68
N PRO A 19 19.13 -11.36 18.61
CA PRO A 19 18.46 -12.63 18.40
C PRO A 19 16.94 -12.40 18.39
N LEU A 20 16.29 -12.72 17.27
CA LEU A 20 14.85 -12.93 17.21
C LEU A 20 14.58 -14.34 17.73
N ASP A 21 14.68 -14.51 19.05
CA ASP A 21 14.26 -15.75 19.71
C ASP A 21 12.73 -15.74 19.73
N GLY A 22 12.15 -16.38 18.72
CA GLY A 22 10.73 -16.59 18.56
C GLY A 22 10.25 -17.67 19.52
N GLU A 23 9.75 -17.26 20.67
CA GLU A 23 8.90 -18.08 21.53
C GLU A 23 7.80 -17.15 22.09
N GLY A 24 6.63 -17.14 21.44
CA GLY A 24 5.44 -16.45 21.94
C GLY A 24 4.68 -15.61 20.91
N LEU A 25 4.05 -16.24 19.91
CA LEU A 25 3.06 -15.58 19.04
C LEU A 25 1.80 -16.45 18.89
N ASP A 26 1.27 -16.94 20.02
CA ASP A 26 0.05 -17.76 20.04
C ASP A 26 -1.21 -16.93 20.29
N ASN A 27 -1.10 -15.60 20.21
CA ASN A 27 -2.20 -14.67 20.42
C ASN A 27 -2.31 -13.68 19.26
N TYR A 28 -2.48 -14.21 18.05
CA TYR A 28 -2.98 -13.41 16.94
C TYR A 28 -4.46 -13.13 17.20
N GLY A 29 -4.72 -11.95 17.74
CA GLY A 29 -6.06 -11.51 18.11
C GLY A 29 -7.06 -11.75 16.99
N SER A 30 -8.23 -12.28 17.36
CA SER A 30 -9.46 -12.09 16.60
C SER A 30 -9.54 -10.60 16.26
N TYR A 31 -9.45 -10.26 14.97
CA TYR A 31 -9.70 -8.90 14.52
C TYR A 31 -11.11 -8.57 14.99
N GLY A 32 -11.18 -7.72 16.01
CA GLY A 32 -12.35 -7.54 16.85
C GLY A 32 -13.63 -7.33 16.05
N THR A 33 -14.75 -7.52 16.74
CA THR A 33 -16.10 -7.16 16.30
C THR A 33 -16.01 -5.91 15.43
N TYR A 34 -16.35 -6.03 14.14
CA TYR A 34 -16.26 -4.94 13.16
C TYR A 34 -16.81 -3.66 13.76
N GLY A 35 -15.92 -2.85 14.32
CA GLY A 35 -16.26 -1.55 14.86
C GLY A 35 -16.80 -0.76 13.69
N ALA A 36 -17.92 -0.08 13.91
CA ALA A 36 -18.36 0.98 13.02
C ALA A 36 -17.20 1.98 12.91
N TYR A 37 -16.35 1.84 11.89
CA TYR A 37 -15.29 2.81 11.65
C TYR A 37 -15.93 4.17 11.39
N GLY A 38 -15.32 5.17 12.03
CA GLY A 38 -15.86 6.49 12.35
C GLY A 38 -16.80 7.06 11.30
N SER A 39 -17.93 7.57 11.79
CA SER A 39 -18.95 8.36 11.08
C SER A 39 -18.57 8.69 9.63
N TYR A 40 -18.90 7.77 8.71
CA TYR A 40 -19.22 8.19 7.35
C TYR A 40 -20.26 9.28 7.50
N GLY A 41 -19.99 10.48 6.97
CA GLY A 41 -20.91 11.61 7.04
C GLY A 41 -22.34 11.11 6.81
N HIS A 42 -23.20 11.36 7.80
CA HIS A 42 -24.61 10.97 7.77
C HIS A 42 -25.22 11.29 6.41
N TYR A 43 -25.47 10.28 5.58
CA TYR A 43 -26.39 10.46 4.46
C TYR A 43 -27.80 10.20 5.01
N ASP A 44 -28.61 11.24 5.00
CA ASP A 44 -30.03 11.15 5.23
C ASP A 44 -30.64 10.27 4.13
N ALA A 45 -31.00 9.04 4.47
CA ALA A 45 -31.67 8.10 3.58
C ALA A 45 -33.19 8.39 3.44
N SER A 46 -33.66 9.60 3.78
CA SER A 46 -35.05 10.02 3.61
C SER A 46 -35.25 11.04 2.50
N LEU A 47 -34.88 10.69 1.27
CA LEU A 47 -35.56 11.21 0.08
C LEU A 47 -35.95 10.06 -0.84
N ASP A 48 -37.00 9.37 -0.39
CA ASP A 48 -37.87 8.59 -1.26
C ASP A 48 -38.59 9.56 -2.21
N THR A 49 -38.11 9.62 -3.46
CA THR A 49 -38.96 9.95 -4.61
C THR A 49 -38.57 9.07 -5.78
N ALA A 50 -39.25 7.93 -5.86
CA ALA A 50 -39.68 7.17 -7.05
C ALA A 50 -38.68 6.93 -8.20
N PRO A 51 -38.54 5.69 -8.70
CA PRO A 51 -37.63 5.37 -9.80
C PRO A 51 -38.14 5.97 -11.12
N LYS A 52 -37.35 6.89 -11.71
CA LYS A 52 -37.43 7.16 -13.14
C LYS A 52 -36.82 5.98 -13.89
N SER A 53 -37.65 5.28 -14.66
CA SER A 53 -37.23 4.26 -15.60
C SER A 53 -36.12 4.78 -16.53
N LEU A 54 -34.95 4.16 -16.49
CA LEU A 54 -33.92 4.37 -17.50
C LEU A 54 -34.36 3.66 -18.80
N PRO A 55 -34.25 4.30 -19.98
CA PRO A 55 -34.51 3.63 -21.24
C PRO A 55 -33.45 2.56 -21.51
N ALA A 56 -33.87 1.47 -22.15
CA ALA A 56 -33.02 0.37 -22.59
C ALA A 56 -31.85 0.89 -23.45
N GLN A 57 -30.63 0.45 -23.13
CA GLN A 57 -29.48 0.66 -23.99
C GLN A 57 -29.49 -0.39 -25.11
N ASP A 58 -29.57 0.10 -26.34
CA ASP A 58 -29.44 -0.69 -27.56
C ASP A 58 -28.02 -1.29 -27.66
N THR A 59 -27.98 -2.61 -27.86
CA THR A 59 -26.77 -3.37 -28.18
C THR A 59 -26.26 -2.98 -29.58
N PRO A 60 -25.01 -2.50 -29.76
CA PRO A 60 -24.47 -2.31 -31.09
C PRO A 60 -24.09 -3.65 -31.74
N PRO A 61 -24.27 -3.82 -33.06
CA PRO A 61 -23.87 -5.03 -33.75
C PRO A 61 -22.34 -5.15 -33.86
N ALA A 62 -21.85 -6.38 -33.67
CA ALA A 62 -20.47 -6.75 -33.93
C ALA A 62 -20.12 -6.52 -35.42
N SER A 63 -19.16 -5.62 -35.68
CA SER A 63 -18.57 -5.42 -37.00
C SER A 63 -17.18 -6.03 -37.03
N ALA A 64 -17.04 -7.11 -37.81
CA ALA A 64 -15.75 -7.68 -38.16
C ALA A 64 -15.14 -6.86 -39.31
N ALA A 65 -14.08 -6.11 -39.02
CA ALA A 65 -13.23 -5.49 -40.03
C ALA A 65 -11.81 -6.08 -39.89
N ALA A 66 -11.40 -6.82 -40.92
CA ALA A 66 -10.05 -7.36 -41.04
C ALA A 66 -9.06 -6.21 -41.27
N ALA A 67 -8.13 -6.00 -40.33
CA ALA A 67 -6.99 -5.12 -40.50
C ALA A 67 -5.84 -5.87 -41.20
N ALA A 68 -5.30 -5.26 -42.25
CA ALA A 68 -4.08 -5.71 -42.92
C ALA A 68 -2.87 -5.66 -41.98
N PRO A 69 -1.86 -6.54 -42.15
CA PRO A 69 -0.73 -6.62 -41.24
C PRO A 69 0.19 -5.40 -41.37
N ALA A 70 0.41 -4.70 -40.26
CA ALA A 70 1.45 -3.69 -40.13
C ALA A 70 2.82 -4.37 -40.06
N ALA A 71 3.82 -3.78 -40.74
CA ALA A 71 5.19 -4.26 -40.79
C ALA A 71 5.84 -4.30 -39.40
N ALA A 72 6.55 -5.39 -39.13
CA ALA A 72 7.27 -5.65 -37.89
C ALA A 72 8.43 -4.65 -37.68
N PRO A 73 8.68 -4.16 -36.46
CA PRO A 73 9.96 -3.53 -36.12
C PRO A 73 11.08 -4.58 -36.12
N ALA A 74 12.26 -4.16 -36.59
CA ALA A 74 13.44 -4.99 -36.78
C ALA A 74 13.95 -5.66 -35.49
N ASP A 75 14.51 -6.85 -35.66
CA ASP A 75 15.11 -7.74 -34.67
C ASP A 75 15.93 -7.03 -33.59
N ALA A 76 15.39 -6.98 -32.37
CA ALA A 76 16.21 -6.95 -31.17
C ALA A 76 16.72 -8.38 -30.91
N PRO A 77 17.99 -8.58 -30.53
CA PRO A 77 18.56 -9.92 -30.34
C PRO A 77 17.81 -10.68 -29.26
N ALA A 78 17.08 -11.70 -29.70
CA ALA A 78 16.42 -12.70 -28.89
C ALA A 78 17.46 -13.66 -28.31
N ASP A 79 18.24 -13.22 -27.31
CA ASP A 79 19.02 -14.11 -26.44
C ASP A 79 19.66 -13.40 -25.22
N ALA A 80 19.15 -12.22 -24.82
CA ALA A 80 19.46 -11.75 -23.48
C ALA A 80 18.74 -12.68 -22.49
N PRO A 81 19.44 -13.38 -21.58
CA PRO A 81 18.77 -14.14 -20.54
C PRO A 81 17.91 -13.15 -19.76
N VAL A 82 16.59 -13.36 -19.78
CA VAL A 82 15.71 -12.75 -18.79
C VAL A 82 16.25 -13.28 -17.48
N ALA A 83 17.02 -12.45 -16.76
CA ALA A 83 17.48 -12.81 -15.44
C ALA A 83 16.23 -13.26 -14.68
N ALA A 84 16.24 -14.50 -14.21
CA ALA A 84 15.18 -15.00 -13.37
C ALA A 84 15.05 -13.99 -12.23
N GLN A 85 14.02 -13.15 -12.27
CA GLN A 85 13.62 -12.40 -11.10
C GLN A 85 13.19 -13.48 -10.12
N ASP A 86 14.13 -13.87 -9.26
CA ASP A 86 13.84 -14.62 -8.05
C ASP A 86 12.58 -13.99 -7.46
N ALA A 87 11.52 -14.79 -7.28
CA ALA A 87 10.15 -14.30 -7.19
C ALA A 87 10.05 -13.30 -6.04
N ALA A 88 10.16 -12.01 -6.37
CA ALA A 88 10.39 -11.00 -5.37
C ALA A 88 9.19 -10.99 -4.40
N PRO A 89 9.43 -10.83 -3.09
CA PRO A 89 8.38 -10.98 -2.10
C PRO A 89 7.25 -10.01 -2.38
N ASN A 90 6.02 -10.50 -2.45
CA ASN A 90 4.83 -9.73 -2.78
C ASN A 90 4.09 -9.23 -1.53
N ASN A 91 4.46 -9.70 -0.34
CA ASN A 91 3.83 -9.38 0.92
C ASN A 91 4.80 -8.68 1.89
N PHE A 92 4.33 -7.62 2.53
CA PHE A 92 5.19 -6.72 3.31
C PHE A 92 4.43 -5.94 4.36
N VAL A 93 5.14 -5.48 5.39
CA VAL A 93 4.66 -4.43 6.31
C VAL A 93 5.19 -3.09 5.85
N ALA A 94 4.37 -2.05 5.99
CA ALA A 94 4.73 -0.67 5.65
C ALA A 94 4.94 0.18 6.91
N VAL A 95 6.01 0.97 6.93
CA VAL A 95 6.37 1.86 8.03
C VAL A 95 6.60 3.26 7.46
N THR A 96 6.05 4.27 8.11
CA THR A 96 6.26 5.67 7.77
C THR A 96 7.70 6.08 8.06
N THR A 97 8.29 6.85 7.16
CA THR A 97 9.65 7.39 7.26
C THR A 97 9.64 8.87 6.96
N LYS A 98 10.71 9.57 7.35
CA LYS A 98 10.90 11.01 7.05
C LYS A 98 9.74 11.92 7.50
N SER A 99 9.01 11.52 8.53
CA SER A 99 8.08 12.42 9.21
C SER A 99 8.86 13.44 10.04
N GLY A 100 8.52 14.74 9.91
CA GLY A 100 8.97 15.81 10.80
C GLY A 100 8.34 15.78 12.20
N ASP A 101 7.42 14.83 12.44
CA ASP A 101 6.71 14.61 13.70
C ASP A 101 6.99 13.19 14.24
N ILE A 102 7.36 13.09 15.52
CA ILE A 102 7.70 11.84 16.20
C ILE A 102 6.52 10.87 16.33
N ASN A 103 5.28 11.38 16.31
CA ASN A 103 4.06 10.59 16.41
C ASN A 103 3.77 9.80 15.13
N VAL A 104 4.35 10.20 14.00
CA VAL A 104 4.23 9.46 12.73
C VAL A 104 5.58 9.08 12.13
N HIS A 105 6.69 9.26 12.85
CA HIS A 105 8.00 8.79 12.42
C HIS A 105 8.24 7.33 12.85
N LEU A 106 8.60 6.47 11.91
CA LEU A 106 8.87 5.04 12.15
C LEU A 106 7.67 4.33 12.80
N ARG A 107 6.46 4.64 12.32
CA ARG A 107 5.24 3.99 12.77
C ARG A 107 4.68 3.08 11.69
N PRO A 108 4.20 1.88 12.05
CA PRO A 108 3.54 1.01 11.09
C PRO A 108 2.27 1.68 10.56
N ILE A 109 2.00 1.48 9.28
CA ILE A 109 0.66 1.76 8.75
C ILE A 109 -0.24 0.63 9.24
N SER A 110 -1.30 0.99 9.93
CA SER A 110 -2.24 0.06 10.55
C SER A 110 -3.66 0.27 10.07
N ALA A 111 -4.40 -0.83 9.96
CA ALA A 111 -5.82 -0.91 9.72
C ALA A 111 -6.51 -1.45 10.98
N ASN A 112 -7.61 -0.81 11.34
CA ASN A 112 -8.45 -1.19 12.48
C ASN A 112 -7.74 -1.31 13.84
N ASP A 113 -6.90 -0.33 14.21
CA ASP A 113 -6.19 -0.32 15.50
C ASP A 113 -5.26 -1.54 15.72
N ALA A 114 -4.91 -2.27 14.66
CA ALA A 114 -3.92 -3.33 14.73
C ALA A 114 -2.52 -2.76 15.04
N ASP A 115 -1.59 -3.61 15.48
CA ASP A 115 -0.20 -3.18 15.65
C ASP A 115 0.48 -2.91 14.30
N PHE A 116 0.08 -3.63 13.25
CA PHE A 116 0.56 -3.43 11.89
C PHE A 116 -0.40 -4.03 10.86
N THR A 117 -0.25 -3.64 9.60
CA THR A 117 -0.94 -4.26 8.46
C THR A 117 0.07 -4.90 7.51
N VAL A 118 -0.25 -6.11 7.08
CA VAL A 118 0.50 -6.79 6.01
C VAL A 118 -0.23 -6.54 4.70
N PHE A 119 0.49 -5.99 3.74
CA PHE A 119 0.01 -5.70 2.40
C PHE A 119 0.46 -6.77 1.42
N LEU A 120 -0.23 -6.85 0.28
CA LEU A 120 0.08 -7.68 -0.88
C LEU A 120 0.11 -6.79 -2.13
N ALA A 121 1.19 -6.81 -2.91
CA ALA A 121 1.33 -6.08 -4.16
C ALA A 121 2.17 -6.85 -5.19
N ARG A 122 2.04 -6.54 -6.49
CA ARG A 122 2.98 -7.05 -7.49
C ARG A 122 4.25 -6.20 -7.47
N PRO A 123 5.43 -6.77 -7.19
CA PRO A 123 6.67 -6.03 -7.15
C PRO A 123 7.06 -5.55 -8.56
N TYR A 124 7.64 -4.34 -8.63
CA TYR A 124 8.14 -3.71 -9.87
C TYR A 124 7.07 -3.50 -10.96
N ASP A 125 5.78 -3.52 -10.60
CA ASP A 125 4.67 -3.22 -11.51
C ASP A 125 4.20 -1.78 -11.29
N ALA A 126 4.38 -0.93 -12.30
CA ALA A 126 3.99 0.47 -12.24
C ALA A 126 2.46 0.67 -12.21
N ASN A 127 1.68 -0.36 -12.53
CA ASN A 127 0.21 -0.32 -12.55
C ASN A 127 -0.38 -1.36 -11.57
N SER A 128 0.31 -1.63 -10.47
CA SER A 128 -0.14 -2.61 -9.49
C SER A 128 -1.33 -2.11 -8.68
N GLY A 129 -2.17 -3.05 -8.28
CA GLY A 129 -3.06 -2.87 -7.15
C GLY A 129 -2.34 -3.17 -5.82
N LEU A 130 -2.94 -2.73 -4.73
CA LEU A 130 -2.52 -3.07 -3.38
C LEU A 130 -3.69 -3.77 -2.68
N GLY A 131 -3.41 -4.81 -1.90
CA GLY A 131 -4.40 -5.55 -1.13
C GLY A 131 -3.91 -5.81 0.29
N LEU A 132 -4.81 -6.26 1.16
CA LEU A 132 -4.43 -6.80 2.47
C LEU A 132 -4.02 -8.27 2.30
N TYR A 133 -2.97 -8.69 3.01
CA TYR A 133 -2.51 -10.08 3.01
C TYR A 133 -3.38 -10.92 3.96
N THR A 134 -4.58 -11.24 3.48
CA THR A 134 -5.63 -11.95 4.22
C THR A 134 -6.08 -13.19 3.47
N ASN A 135 -6.51 -14.23 4.18
CA ASN A 135 -7.14 -15.41 3.61
C ASN A 135 -8.67 -15.29 3.75
N VAL A 136 -9.25 -14.47 2.87
CA VAL A 136 -10.67 -14.12 2.79
C VAL A 136 -11.12 -14.30 1.35
N ALA A 137 -12.26 -14.97 1.13
CA ALA A 137 -12.78 -15.17 -0.23
C ALA A 137 -13.12 -13.82 -0.88
N GLY A 138 -12.54 -13.53 -2.05
CA GLY A 138 -12.65 -12.23 -2.72
C GLY A 138 -11.62 -11.19 -2.26
N GLY A 139 -10.86 -11.47 -1.20
CA GLY A 139 -9.81 -10.60 -0.67
C GLY A 139 -10.32 -9.29 -0.08
N GLN A 140 -9.37 -8.39 0.18
CA GLN A 140 -9.60 -7.00 0.55
C GLN A 140 -8.64 -6.12 -0.24
N GLY A 141 -9.18 -5.26 -1.10
CA GLY A 141 -8.40 -4.35 -1.93
C GLY A 141 -8.18 -3.02 -1.24
N VAL A 142 -6.98 -2.45 -1.37
CA VAL A 142 -6.69 -1.08 -0.95
C VAL A 142 -7.09 -0.13 -2.08
N PHE A 143 -7.67 1.00 -1.72
CA PHE A 143 -8.07 2.06 -2.63
C PHE A 143 -7.60 3.43 -2.11
N VAL A 144 -7.59 4.39 -3.01
CA VAL A 144 -7.34 5.80 -2.77
C VAL A 144 -8.57 6.58 -3.24
N THR A 145 -9.18 7.38 -2.37
CA THR A 145 -10.29 8.27 -2.78
C THR A 145 -9.79 9.39 -3.70
N ASN A 146 -10.69 10.13 -4.34
CA ASN A 146 -10.29 11.27 -5.18
C ASN A 146 -9.49 12.32 -4.39
N GLU A 147 -9.81 12.49 -3.12
CA GLU A 147 -9.16 13.41 -2.17
C GLU A 147 -7.87 12.81 -1.56
N GLY A 148 -7.56 11.56 -1.90
CA GLY A 148 -6.33 10.87 -1.55
C GLY A 148 -6.40 9.93 -0.36
N GLU A 149 -7.54 9.77 0.30
CA GLU A 149 -7.64 8.94 1.50
C GLU A 149 -7.33 7.48 1.18
N LEU A 150 -6.38 6.90 1.92
CA LEU A 150 -6.05 5.48 1.81
C LEU A 150 -7.06 4.67 2.62
N GLY A 151 -7.79 3.78 1.95
CA GLY A 151 -8.76 2.87 2.58
C GLY A 151 -8.65 1.46 2.02
N TYR A 152 -9.44 0.54 2.56
CA TYR A 152 -9.53 -0.83 2.04
C TYR A 152 -10.99 -1.29 2.03
N THR A 153 -11.29 -2.22 1.13
CA THR A 153 -12.64 -2.78 1.01
C THR A 153 -12.96 -3.69 2.18
N GLN A 154 -14.25 -3.77 2.53
CA GLN A 154 -14.73 -4.79 3.46
C GLN A 154 -14.40 -6.18 2.90
N ALA A 155 -14.11 -7.12 3.79
CA ALA A 155 -14.03 -8.53 3.45
C ALA A 155 -15.19 -9.01 2.56
N HIS A 156 -14.87 -9.84 1.58
CA HIS A 156 -15.83 -10.38 0.60
C HIS A 156 -16.52 -9.30 -0.26
N SER A 157 -16.05 -8.05 -0.22
CA SER A 157 -16.64 -6.93 -0.94
C SER A 157 -15.58 -6.22 -1.77
N GLY A 158 -15.95 -5.91 -3.02
CA GLY A 158 -15.21 -4.97 -3.86
C GLY A 158 -15.70 -3.53 -3.70
N SER A 159 -16.62 -3.27 -2.77
CA SER A 159 -17.21 -1.94 -2.59
C SER A 159 -16.17 -0.96 -2.06
N SER A 160 -16.04 0.16 -2.75
CA SER A 160 -15.23 1.32 -2.36
C SER A 160 -16.03 2.59 -2.64
N PRO A 161 -15.70 3.73 -2.01
CA PRO A 161 -16.35 5.00 -2.29
C PRO A 161 -16.30 5.34 -3.77
N SER A 162 -17.36 5.97 -4.28
CA SER A 162 -17.43 6.39 -5.69
C SER A 162 -16.25 7.28 -6.06
N GLY A 163 -15.63 7.01 -7.21
CA GLY A 163 -14.45 7.74 -7.67
C GLY A 163 -13.14 7.26 -7.04
N SER A 164 -13.16 6.27 -6.14
CA SER A 164 -11.92 5.68 -5.65
C SER A 164 -11.16 4.96 -6.77
N ILE A 165 -9.84 5.00 -6.67
CA ILE A 165 -8.90 4.36 -7.59
C ILE A 165 -8.05 3.37 -6.79
N ASN A 166 -7.86 2.16 -7.32
CA ASN A 166 -7.12 1.08 -6.68
C ASN A 166 -5.72 0.87 -7.28
N MET A 167 -5.33 1.73 -8.22
CA MET A 167 -4.07 1.74 -8.95
C MET A 167 -3.72 3.21 -9.27
N PRO A 168 -2.44 3.57 -9.48
CA PRO A 168 -1.28 2.69 -9.60
C PRO A 168 -0.41 2.67 -8.33
N PHE A 169 -0.58 1.66 -7.48
CA PHE A 169 0.39 1.41 -6.41
C PHE A 169 1.68 0.85 -6.99
N GLN A 170 2.80 1.38 -6.53
CA GLN A 170 4.14 1.05 -7.02
C GLN A 170 4.97 0.56 -5.85
N TYR A 171 5.21 -0.74 -5.82
CA TYR A 171 5.96 -1.42 -4.79
C TYR A 171 7.30 -1.92 -5.35
N THR A 172 8.39 -1.54 -4.67
CA THR A 172 9.75 -1.99 -4.98
C THR A 172 10.32 -2.66 -3.73
N PRO A 173 10.50 -3.99 -3.70
CA PRO A 173 11.07 -4.67 -2.53
C PRO A 173 12.53 -4.27 -2.29
N GLY A 174 13.01 -4.45 -1.06
CA GLY A 174 14.44 -4.42 -0.77
C GLY A 174 15.14 -5.60 -1.46
N THR A 175 16.29 -5.35 -2.07
CA THR A 175 17.01 -6.35 -2.87
C THR A 175 17.98 -7.21 -2.05
N GLU A 176 18.30 -6.79 -0.83
CA GLU A 176 19.26 -7.47 0.04
C GLU A 176 18.70 -7.63 1.47
N PRO A 177 19.15 -8.65 2.23
CA PRO A 177 18.80 -8.77 3.64
C PRO A 177 19.11 -7.49 4.43
N GLY A 178 18.14 -7.01 5.21
CA GLY A 178 18.28 -5.79 6.00
C GLY A 178 18.05 -4.49 5.22
N THR A 179 17.71 -4.56 3.92
CA THR A 179 17.28 -3.40 3.15
C THR A 179 15.77 -3.22 3.18
N THR A 180 15.32 -1.97 3.12
CA THR A 180 13.90 -1.63 3.02
C THR A 180 13.50 -1.39 1.57
N GLY A 181 12.33 -1.86 1.20
CA GLY A 181 11.68 -1.48 -0.04
C GLY A 181 10.95 -0.13 0.07
N THR A 182 10.20 0.21 -0.99
CA THR A 182 9.40 1.43 -1.07
C THR A 182 8.00 1.13 -1.57
N LEU A 183 7.05 1.95 -1.14
CA LEU A 183 5.69 2.00 -1.66
C LEU A 183 5.36 3.44 -2.05
N THR A 184 4.81 3.63 -3.24
CA THR A 184 4.30 4.92 -3.72
C THR A 184 2.95 4.74 -4.40
N PHE A 185 2.24 5.85 -4.59
CA PHE A 185 0.99 5.88 -5.35
C PHE A 185 1.09 6.97 -6.41
N ASN A 186 0.86 6.61 -7.68
CA ASN A 186 1.01 7.53 -8.80
C ASN A 186 2.40 8.20 -8.82
N SER A 187 3.46 7.45 -8.47
CA SER A 187 4.84 7.90 -8.33
C SER A 187 5.07 9.00 -7.28
N ASN A 188 4.07 9.25 -6.44
CA ASN A 188 4.10 10.23 -5.37
C ASN A 188 4.13 9.54 -4.00
N SER A 189 4.55 10.31 -3.00
CA SER A 189 4.62 9.85 -1.61
C SER A 189 3.25 9.94 -0.92
N PHE A 190 3.24 9.66 0.38
CA PHE A 190 2.05 9.77 1.21
C PHE A 190 2.16 10.99 2.12
N VAL A 191 1.04 11.39 2.69
CA VAL A 191 1.00 12.33 3.82
C VAL A 191 0.23 11.71 4.97
N ALA A 192 0.53 12.13 6.19
CA ALA A 192 -0.20 11.83 7.39
C ALA A 192 -0.94 13.10 7.86
N CYS A 193 -2.26 13.01 7.94
CA CYS A 193 -3.12 14.09 8.40
C CYS A 193 -3.65 13.76 9.79
N PRO A 194 -3.58 14.68 10.78
CA PRO A 194 -4.19 14.44 12.08
C PRO A 194 -5.70 14.23 11.93
N VAL A 195 -6.26 13.34 12.73
CA VAL A 195 -7.71 13.13 12.81
C VAL A 195 -8.27 14.05 13.89
N ASP A 196 -9.31 14.82 13.53
CA ASP A 196 -9.98 15.72 14.47
C ASP A 196 -10.47 14.95 15.71
N ASP A 197 -10.32 15.57 16.87
CA ASP A 197 -10.69 15.02 18.18
C ASP A 197 -9.99 13.70 18.58
N GLN A 198 -8.94 13.28 17.86
CA GLN A 198 -8.16 12.07 18.16
C GLN A 198 -6.66 12.35 18.19
N ALA A 199 -6.17 12.74 19.37
CA ALA A 199 -4.76 13.05 19.56
C ALA A 199 -3.86 11.84 19.27
N GLY A 200 -2.85 12.04 18.41
CA GLY A 200 -1.89 11.00 18.02
C GLY A 200 -2.40 10.03 16.95
N VAL A 201 -3.65 10.18 16.49
CA VAL A 201 -4.21 9.40 15.39
C VAL A 201 -4.09 10.18 14.09
N TYR A 202 -3.62 9.51 13.05
CA TYR A 202 -3.40 10.10 11.73
C TYR A 202 -4.03 9.24 10.65
N GLN A 203 -4.70 9.90 9.71
CA GLN A 203 -5.17 9.30 8.48
C GLN A 203 -4.10 9.44 7.40
N ILE A 204 -3.83 8.35 6.69
CA ILE A 204 -2.88 8.34 5.57
C ILE A 204 -3.60 8.74 4.29
N TYR A 205 -2.97 9.64 3.53
CA TYR A 205 -3.41 10.06 2.21
C TYR A 205 -2.31 9.88 1.17
N ALA A 206 -2.65 9.47 -0.04
CA ALA A 206 -1.79 9.48 -1.20
C ALA A 206 -1.76 10.87 -1.84
N SER A 207 -0.58 11.50 -1.87
CA SER A 207 -0.43 12.86 -2.43
C SER A 207 -0.60 12.92 -3.97
N GLY A 208 -0.52 11.77 -4.65
CA GLY A 208 -0.72 11.65 -6.09
C GLY A 208 -2.18 11.44 -6.53
N ALA A 209 -3.15 11.60 -5.64
CA ALA A 209 -4.57 11.47 -5.97
C ALA A 209 -5.10 12.70 -6.75
N PRO A 210 -6.15 12.53 -7.58
CA PRO A 210 -6.57 13.56 -8.55
C PRO A 210 -6.91 14.92 -7.92
N ASN A 211 -7.57 14.92 -6.76
CA ASN A 211 -8.05 16.12 -6.08
C ASN A 211 -7.37 16.30 -4.71
N PHE A 212 -6.15 15.78 -4.55
CA PHE A 212 -5.44 15.87 -3.28
C PHE A 212 -5.16 17.34 -2.90
N SER A 213 -5.69 17.77 -1.76
CA SER A 213 -5.43 19.09 -1.17
C SER A 213 -5.52 19.02 0.35
N LYS A 214 -4.35 18.94 0.99
CA LYS A 214 -4.22 18.80 2.45
C LYS A 214 -2.97 19.56 2.95
N PRO A 215 -3.02 20.90 3.02
CA PRO A 215 -1.84 21.73 3.32
C PRO A 215 -1.29 21.54 4.74
N ASP A 216 -2.14 21.13 5.68
CA ASP A 216 -1.78 20.98 7.10
C ASP A 216 -1.25 19.58 7.45
N CYS A 217 -0.97 18.75 6.45
CA CYS A 217 -0.53 17.38 6.66
C CYS A 217 0.98 17.22 6.51
N ILE A 218 1.51 16.20 7.16
CA ILE A 218 2.94 15.93 7.21
C ILE A 218 3.30 14.98 6.08
N GLY A 219 4.26 15.36 5.24
CA GLY A 219 4.80 14.44 4.23
C GLY A 219 5.47 13.24 4.88
N VAL A 220 5.15 12.03 4.42
CA VAL A 220 5.74 10.77 4.90
C VAL A 220 6.21 9.92 3.73
N GLY A 221 7.46 9.44 3.81
CA GLY A 221 7.91 8.34 2.99
C GLY A 221 7.37 7.02 3.54
N VAL A 222 7.32 5.97 2.71
CA VAL A 222 6.95 4.62 3.17
C VAL A 222 8.09 3.66 2.86
N ALA A 223 8.66 3.09 3.92
CA ALA A 223 9.59 1.98 3.84
C ALA A 223 8.83 0.66 4.03
N THR A 224 9.22 -0.38 3.31
CA THR A 224 8.58 -1.69 3.40
C THR A 224 9.57 -2.75 3.83
N SER A 225 9.11 -3.72 4.62
CA SER A 225 9.86 -4.93 4.96
C SER A 225 9.06 -6.16 4.56
N THR A 226 9.73 -7.11 3.90
CA THR A 226 9.14 -8.40 3.54
C THR A 226 8.54 -9.09 4.77
N TYR A 227 7.36 -9.66 4.60
CA TYR A 227 6.70 -10.48 5.61
C TYR A 227 6.69 -11.94 5.15
N THR A 228 7.09 -12.88 6.00
CA THR A 228 7.14 -14.31 5.66
C THR A 228 6.18 -15.15 6.49
N GLY A 229 5.35 -14.52 7.32
CA GLY A 229 4.35 -15.20 8.13
C GLY A 229 3.11 -15.60 7.33
N THR A 230 2.12 -16.15 8.03
CA THR A 230 0.84 -16.53 7.44
C THR A 230 -0.08 -15.31 7.23
N PRO A 231 -1.00 -15.37 6.26
CA PRO A 231 -2.00 -14.32 6.06
C PRO A 231 -2.98 -14.31 7.23
N ALA A 232 -3.53 -13.13 7.53
CA ALA A 232 -4.57 -13.00 8.54
C ALA A 232 -5.86 -13.74 8.11
N TYR A 233 -6.53 -14.40 9.06
CA TYR A 233 -7.80 -15.09 8.84
C TYR A 233 -8.94 -14.35 9.55
N GLN A 234 -10.10 -14.27 8.92
CA GLN A 234 -11.22 -13.47 9.40
C GLN A 234 -12.22 -14.26 10.27
N TYR A 235 -12.29 -15.59 10.10
CA TYR A 235 -13.22 -16.41 10.88
C TYR A 235 -12.53 -16.91 12.15
N ASN A 236 -12.53 -16.09 13.21
CA ASN A 236 -12.17 -16.49 14.57
C ASN A 236 -13.29 -16.14 15.54
#